data_AF-A0A672R044-F1
#
_entry.id   AF-A0A672R044-F1
#
_cell.length_a   1.000
_cell.length_b   1.000
_cell.length_c   1.000
_cell.angle_alpha   90.00
_cell.angle_beta   90.00
_cell.angle_gamma   90.00
#
_symmetry.space_group_name_H-M   'P 1'
#
loop_
_entity.id
_entity.type
_entity.pdbx_description
1 polymer ?
#
loop_
_entity_poly.entity_id
_entity_poly.type
_entity_poly.pdbx_seq_one_letter_code
_entity_poly.pdbx_strand_id
1 'polypeptide(L)'
;MHRSDNRGSWEFQPEDTLIEETGNFPSTLAQANFNGQKKAGSAVDGIAYRNEDIMSESWRQHRKHVFVLSEAGKPIYSRYGNEEALSSTMGVMMALVSFVQAGGNMIQSIFSDEHTVVFLQKGPLVFVSVSATRQSEQQLRSELLHVYHQIVSMLTQASINCIFERRKNFDLRRLLFGSEKVLDGLLDVMDSDPSFMLSAVQCLPLPSSSRDALSHILQKAVTPNLVFSFLIANNRLVSVVQEKTVLEDARLKPSDLHLLCNLIRASFAFQAGEIWTPICLPLFNHDCYFYAYVAYLDPPECTVCLVLLSTDKEAFYAMAECKRKIEEAFASQNALQWVANTQFYYVDDIGVANLKHFLYKPSKVLDHHRQLPQFTCPEMEVAYRSQEERIHLLDLYRNMHNRIHSTSRPLKLLYHSAGQETLLAWVTSKFEMFACFTPLVTKKSAISELTKLLRWIKKEEDRLFICHLPKYSSAPQPGRSSTDRGSSDRPNTSDTGLLSLL
;
A
#
# COMPACT_ATOMS: atom_id res chain seq x y z
N MET A 1 -3.92 -48.64 -8.32
CA MET A 1 -2.64 -48.15 -7.77
C MET A 1 -1.72 -47.94 -8.97
N HIS A 2 -1.31 -46.76 -9.43
CA HIS A 2 -1.14 -45.45 -8.84
C HIS A 2 -1.83 -44.38 -9.70
N ARG A 3 -2.57 -43.46 -9.08
CA ARG A 3 -2.86 -42.14 -9.65
C ARG A 3 -1.79 -41.20 -9.09
N SER A 4 -0.96 -40.65 -9.95
CA SER A 4 -0.05 -39.56 -9.63
C SER A 4 -0.86 -38.26 -9.52
N ASP A 5 -0.95 -37.73 -8.30
CA ASP A 5 -1.46 -36.40 -8.00
C ASP A 5 -0.48 -35.37 -8.59
N ASN A 6 -0.84 -34.78 -9.73
CA ASN A 6 -0.13 -33.63 -10.28
C ASN A 6 -0.72 -32.36 -9.64
N ARG A 7 -0.33 -32.07 -8.40
CA ARG A 7 -0.55 -30.74 -7.80
C ARG A 7 0.56 -29.84 -8.32
N GLY A 8 0.20 -28.84 -9.12
CA GLY A 8 1.10 -27.77 -9.52
C GLY A 8 1.49 -26.97 -8.29
N SER A 9 2.60 -27.37 -7.67
CA SER A 9 3.31 -26.59 -6.67
C SER A 9 4.15 -25.56 -7.42
N TRP A 10 3.88 -24.27 -7.22
CA TRP A 10 4.81 -23.21 -7.61
C TRP A 10 6.00 -23.29 -6.66
N GLU A 11 6.96 -24.17 -6.95
CA GLU A 11 8.26 -24.14 -6.28
C GLU A 11 9.01 -22.90 -6.76
N PHE A 12 9.01 -21.86 -5.95
CA PHE A 12 9.93 -20.73 -6.10
C PHE A 12 11.35 -21.29 -5.96
N GLN A 13 12.11 -21.30 -7.06
CA GLN A 13 13.47 -21.80 -7.01
C GLN A 13 14.35 -20.80 -6.23
N PRO A 14 15.11 -21.25 -5.20
CA PRO A 14 15.99 -20.38 -4.42
C PRO A 14 17.14 -19.75 -5.23
N GLU A 15 17.35 -20.18 -6.47
CA GLU A 15 18.48 -19.78 -7.30
C GLU A 15 18.41 -18.31 -7.77
N ASP A 16 17.22 -17.69 -7.81
CA ASP A 16 17.07 -16.25 -8.14
C ASP A 16 17.49 -15.32 -6.98
N THR A 17 17.82 -15.88 -5.81
CA THR A 17 18.26 -15.13 -4.61
C THR A 17 19.78 -15.01 -4.48
N LEU A 18 20.55 -15.71 -5.32
CA LEU A 18 22.01 -15.77 -5.24
C LEU A 18 22.67 -15.23 -6.51
N ILE A 19 22.81 -13.90 -6.58
CA ILE A 19 23.82 -13.29 -7.46
C ILE A 19 25.17 -13.46 -6.74
N GLU A 20 25.81 -14.61 -6.94
CA GLU A 20 27.26 -14.69 -6.80
C GLU A 20 27.95 -14.10 -8.02
N GLU A 21 29.01 -13.34 -7.71
CA GLU A 21 30.00 -12.75 -8.61
C GLU A 21 29.62 -11.43 -9.32
N THR A 22 30.29 -10.37 -8.85
CA THR A 22 30.52 -9.10 -9.56
C THR A 22 29.31 -8.19 -9.80
N GLY A 23 29.03 -7.32 -8.83
CA GLY A 23 28.75 -5.90 -9.10
C GLY A 23 27.47 -5.49 -9.84
N ASN A 24 26.61 -6.40 -10.29
CA ASN A 24 25.36 -6.05 -10.98
C ASN A 24 24.14 -6.58 -10.21
N PHE A 25 23.80 -5.90 -9.11
CA PHE A 25 22.38 -5.83 -8.73
C PHE A 25 21.62 -5.18 -9.88
N PRO A 26 20.37 -5.59 -10.19
CA PRO A 26 19.52 -4.86 -11.11
C PRO A 26 19.19 -3.49 -10.50
N SER A 27 20.15 -2.57 -10.57
CA SER A 27 20.00 -1.17 -10.24
C SER A 27 19.24 -0.43 -11.34
N THR A 28 18.32 -1.11 -12.04
CA THR A 28 17.48 -0.50 -13.07
C THR A 28 16.56 0.57 -12.50
N LEU A 29 16.19 0.50 -11.21
CA LEU A 29 15.55 1.61 -10.51
C LEU A 29 16.45 2.85 -10.39
N ALA A 30 17.78 2.70 -10.35
CA ALA A 30 18.75 3.78 -10.32
C ALA A 30 19.27 4.20 -11.71
N GLN A 31 19.20 3.31 -12.72
CA GLN A 31 19.64 3.56 -14.10
C GLN A 31 18.55 4.12 -15.02
N ALA A 32 17.29 4.17 -14.58
CA ALA A 32 16.29 4.99 -15.23
C ALA A 32 16.69 6.47 -15.07
N ASN A 33 17.39 7.02 -16.07
CA ASN A 33 17.93 8.39 -16.09
C ASN A 33 16.92 9.43 -15.57
N PHE A 34 17.07 9.86 -14.31
CA PHE A 34 16.22 10.84 -13.62
C PHE A 34 16.45 12.31 -14.05
N ASN A 35 17.12 12.55 -15.19
CA ASN A 35 17.35 13.89 -15.72
C ASN A 35 16.30 14.25 -16.79
N GLY A 36 15.10 14.62 -16.34
CA GLY A 36 14.05 15.22 -17.17
C GLY A 36 13.82 16.69 -16.82
N GLN A 37 13.83 17.56 -17.83
CA GLN A 37 13.69 19.02 -17.71
C GLN A 37 12.40 19.46 -17.01
N LYS A 38 12.54 20.53 -16.20
CA LYS A 38 11.48 21.21 -15.46
C LYS A 38 10.32 21.65 -16.37
N LYS A 39 9.11 21.19 -16.07
CA LYS A 39 7.87 21.94 -16.33
C LYS A 39 7.13 22.15 -15.00
N ALA A 40 6.65 23.37 -14.81
CA ALA A 40 6.05 23.86 -13.58
C ALA A 40 4.68 23.20 -13.35
N GLY A 41 4.54 22.52 -12.21
CA GLY A 41 3.31 21.89 -11.73
C GLY A 41 3.59 21.01 -10.51
N SER A 42 3.51 21.61 -9.31
CA SER A 42 3.46 20.99 -7.96
C SER A 42 4.14 19.62 -7.73
N ALA A 43 5.46 19.53 -7.95
CA ALA A 43 6.29 18.44 -7.41
C ALA A 43 7.05 18.95 -6.18
N VAL A 44 6.81 18.32 -5.02
CA VAL A 44 7.31 18.72 -3.70
C VAL A 44 8.82 18.44 -3.56
N ASP A 45 9.56 19.52 -3.35
CA ASP A 45 10.79 19.80 -2.56
C ASP A 45 11.73 18.72 -1.97
N GLY A 46 11.77 17.47 -2.43
CA GLY A 46 12.71 16.45 -1.90
C GLY A 46 14.22 16.79 -2.03
N ILE A 47 14.59 17.76 -2.89
CA ILE A 47 15.98 18.25 -3.02
C ILE A 47 16.22 19.50 -2.16
N ALA A 48 15.18 20.23 -1.76
CA ALA A 48 15.30 21.55 -1.13
C ALA A 48 15.92 21.48 0.27
N TYR A 49 15.65 20.40 1.02
CA TYR A 49 16.04 20.28 2.43
C TYR A 49 17.40 19.62 2.66
N ARG A 50 18.12 19.19 1.60
CA ARG A 50 19.43 18.51 1.76
C ARG A 50 20.54 19.44 2.29
N ASN A 51 20.37 20.75 2.13
CA ASN A 51 21.31 21.74 2.64
C ASN A 51 21.03 22.13 4.10
N GLU A 52 19.94 21.62 4.68
CA GLU A 52 19.62 21.87 6.08
C GLU A 52 20.55 21.08 7.01
N ASP A 53 20.95 21.72 8.09
CA ASP A 53 21.82 21.18 9.14
C ASP A 53 21.08 21.20 10.48
N ILE A 54 21.54 20.40 11.45
CA ILE A 54 21.02 20.35 12.82
C ILE A 54 21.07 21.72 13.53
N MET A 55 21.93 22.64 13.09
CA MET A 55 21.99 24.01 13.62
C MET A 55 21.01 24.97 12.95
N SER A 56 20.40 24.57 11.83
CA SER A 56 19.42 25.39 11.14
C SER A 56 18.06 25.31 11.83
N GLU A 57 17.45 26.48 12.01
CA GLU A 57 16.13 26.61 12.61
C GLU A 57 15.06 25.90 11.76
N SER A 58 15.18 25.96 10.42
CA SER A 58 14.24 25.29 9.52
C SER A 58 14.25 23.78 9.70
N TRP A 59 15.42 23.17 9.91
CA TRP A 59 15.53 21.74 10.19
C TRP A 59 14.82 21.37 11.49
N ARG A 60 15.01 22.15 12.56
CA ARG A 60 14.42 21.89 13.88
C ARG A 60 12.91 22.09 13.92
N GLN A 61 12.37 22.92 13.03
CA GLN A 61 10.94 23.21 12.94
C GLN A 61 10.15 22.10 12.22
N HIS A 62 10.83 21.13 11.59
CA HIS A 62 10.15 19.98 11.02
C HIS A 62 9.43 19.18 12.11
N ARG A 63 8.16 18.90 11.89
CA ARG A 63 7.29 18.24 12.88
C ARG A 63 7.72 16.80 13.17
N LYS A 64 8.45 16.16 12.25
CA LYS A 64 8.84 14.75 12.34
C LYS A 64 10.06 14.44 11.47
N HIS A 65 11.14 14.00 12.09
CA HIS A 65 12.29 13.42 11.41
C HIS A 65 12.20 11.90 11.39
N VAL A 66 12.77 11.31 10.33
CA VAL A 66 12.97 9.86 10.19
C VAL A 66 14.40 9.61 9.73
N PHE A 67 15.06 8.68 10.41
CA PHE A 67 16.44 8.27 10.15
C PHE A 67 16.50 6.75 9.96
N VAL A 68 17.34 6.32 9.03
CA VAL A 68 17.69 4.90 8.82
C VAL A 68 19.20 4.79 8.88
N LEU A 69 19.69 3.80 9.62
CA LEU A 69 21.10 3.53 9.81
C LEU A 69 21.34 2.03 9.99
N SER A 70 22.54 1.55 9.69
CA SER A 70 22.89 0.15 9.95
C SER A 70 23.23 -0.09 11.42
N GLU A 71 23.26 -1.35 11.86
CA GLU A 71 23.78 -1.74 13.19
C GLU A 71 25.23 -1.30 13.44
N ALA A 72 26.01 -1.07 12.37
CA ALA A 72 27.36 -0.50 12.46
C ALA A 72 27.36 1.04 12.62
N GLY A 73 26.18 1.67 12.71
CA GLY A 73 26.00 3.11 12.81
C GLY A 73 26.24 3.89 11.52
N LYS A 74 26.25 3.22 10.36
CA LYS A 74 26.38 3.92 9.08
C LYS A 74 25.05 4.55 8.70
N PRO A 75 25.00 5.85 8.38
CA PRO A 75 23.82 6.50 7.82
C PRO A 75 23.34 5.81 6.55
N ILE A 76 22.02 5.61 6.41
CA ILE A 76 21.38 5.06 5.21
C ILE A 76 20.40 6.06 4.61
N TYR A 77 19.60 6.74 5.43
CA TYR A 77 18.63 7.73 4.97
C TYR A 77 18.31 8.74 6.07
N SER A 78 18.05 9.99 5.67
CA SER A 78 17.45 11.02 6.51
C SER A 78 16.35 11.74 5.72
N ARG A 79 15.17 11.94 6.32
CA ARG A 79 14.07 12.68 5.67
C ARG A 79 14.45 14.13 5.36
N TYR A 80 15.22 14.76 6.24
CA TYR A 80 15.65 16.15 6.11
C TYR A 80 17.14 16.26 6.44
N GLY A 81 17.85 17.14 5.72
CA GLY A 81 19.29 17.28 5.81
C GLY A 81 20.07 16.15 5.14
N ASN A 82 21.39 16.30 5.11
CA ASN A 82 22.30 15.34 4.48
C ASN A 82 22.73 14.23 5.46
N GLU A 83 22.71 12.97 5.01
CA GLU A 83 23.05 11.81 5.83
C GLU A 83 24.48 11.83 6.38
N GLU A 84 25.43 12.37 5.62
CA GLU A 84 26.84 12.46 6.03
C GLU A 84 27.02 13.54 7.08
N ALA A 85 26.37 14.69 6.91
CA ALA A 85 26.35 15.77 7.90
C ALA A 85 25.71 15.31 9.23
N LEU A 86 24.68 14.45 9.15
CA LEU A 86 23.94 13.94 10.31
C LEU A 86 24.54 12.65 10.91
N SER A 87 25.70 12.22 10.43
CA SER A 87 26.38 10.99 10.87
C SER A 87 26.68 10.97 12.37
N SER A 88 27.08 12.11 12.95
CA SER A 88 27.32 12.23 14.40
C SER A 88 26.04 12.00 15.22
N THR A 89 24.92 12.61 14.80
CA THR A 89 23.59 12.44 15.41
C THR A 89 23.13 10.99 15.36
N MET A 90 23.28 10.34 14.19
CA MET A 90 22.98 8.92 14.03
C MET A 90 23.89 8.02 14.87
N GLY A 91 25.16 8.39 15.04
CA GLY A 91 26.09 7.73 15.95
C GLY A 91 25.62 7.77 17.41
N VAL A 92 25.07 8.90 17.87
CA VAL A 92 24.46 9.02 19.20
C VAL A 92 23.23 8.11 19.32
N MET A 93 22.37 8.05 18.30
CA MET A 93 21.22 7.14 18.28
C MET A 93 21.65 5.67 18.42
N MET A 94 22.70 5.25 17.71
CA MET A 94 23.25 3.90 17.87
C MET A 94 23.89 3.65 19.23
N ALA A 95 24.52 4.66 19.83
CA ALA A 95 25.07 4.53 21.17
C ALA A 95 23.97 4.23 22.20
N LEU A 96 22.80 4.89 22.08
CA LEU A 96 21.63 4.61 22.91
C LEU A 96 21.10 3.19 22.71
N VAL A 97 20.98 2.74 21.45
CA VAL A 97 20.56 1.38 21.12
C VAL A 97 21.52 0.35 21.73
N SER A 98 22.81 0.50 21.50
CA SER A 98 23.87 -0.39 21.99
C SER A 98 23.91 -0.44 23.52
N PHE A 99 23.74 0.70 24.20
CA PHE A 99 23.75 0.77 25.67
C PHE A 99 22.62 -0.07 26.29
N VAL A 100 21.40 0.04 25.76
CA VAL A 100 20.24 -0.73 26.26
C VAL A 100 20.39 -2.21 25.92
N GLN A 101 20.94 -2.53 24.75
CA GLN A 101 21.23 -3.91 24.32
C GLN A 101 22.30 -4.60 25.17
N ALA A 102 23.31 -3.88 25.65
CA ALA A 102 24.30 -4.43 26.58
C ALA A 102 23.65 -4.95 27.88
N GLY A 103 22.51 -4.38 28.27
CA GLY A 103 21.68 -4.86 29.39
C GLY A 103 20.67 -5.94 29.02
N GLY A 104 20.76 -6.56 27.84
CA GLY A 104 19.83 -7.60 27.36
C GLY A 104 18.43 -7.10 27.01
N ASN A 105 18.25 -5.78 26.85
CA ASN A 105 16.97 -5.15 26.54
C ASN A 105 16.99 -4.49 25.16
N MET A 106 15.82 -4.09 24.65
CA MET A 106 15.70 -3.36 23.39
C MET A 106 15.02 -2.02 23.63
N ILE A 107 15.68 -0.93 23.24
CA ILE A 107 15.06 0.38 23.28
C ILE A 107 13.86 0.42 22.32
N GLN A 108 12.71 0.85 22.85
CA GLN A 108 11.47 0.98 22.07
C GLN A 108 11.18 2.43 21.76
N SER A 109 11.18 3.29 22.78
CA SER A 109 10.89 4.71 22.65
C SER A 109 11.45 5.53 23.82
N ILE A 110 11.60 6.83 23.59
CA ILE A 110 11.93 7.85 24.60
C ILE A 110 10.84 8.93 24.49
N PHE A 111 10.32 9.36 25.64
CA PHE A 111 9.30 10.40 25.70
C PHE A 111 9.87 11.64 26.39
N SER A 112 9.65 12.80 25.77
CA SER A 112 9.77 14.11 26.40
C SER A 112 8.45 14.86 26.26
N ASP A 113 8.33 16.03 26.89
CA ASP A 113 7.11 16.83 26.84
C ASP A 113 6.75 17.28 25.41
N GLU A 114 7.77 17.51 24.58
CA GLU A 114 7.60 18.02 23.22
C GLU A 114 7.81 16.95 22.14
N HIS A 115 8.59 15.91 22.41
CA HIS A 115 9.01 14.94 21.41
C HIS A 115 8.82 13.50 21.86
N THR A 116 8.35 12.67 20.93
CA THR A 116 8.40 11.21 21.04
C THR A 116 9.47 10.68 20.09
N VAL A 117 10.46 9.99 20.63
CA VAL A 117 11.47 9.27 19.85
C VAL A 117 11.11 7.79 19.83
N VAL A 118 11.00 7.19 18.66
CA VAL A 118 10.65 5.77 18.49
C VAL A 118 11.76 5.05 17.73
N PHE A 119 12.17 3.91 18.26
CA PHE A 119 13.18 3.03 17.69
C PHE A 119 12.54 1.74 17.18
N LEU A 120 12.94 1.32 15.98
CA LEU A 120 12.57 0.05 15.38
C LEU A 120 13.82 -0.63 14.81
N GLN A 121 14.09 -1.85 15.24
CA GLN A 121 15.20 -2.67 14.73
C GLN A 121 14.64 -3.80 13.87
N LYS A 122 15.17 -3.95 12.65
CA LYS A 122 14.76 -4.96 11.67
C LYS A 122 15.98 -5.55 10.97
N GLY A 123 16.41 -6.71 11.45
CA GLY A 123 17.65 -7.33 11.00
C GLY A 123 18.82 -6.35 11.18
N PRO A 124 19.68 -6.13 10.17
CA PRO A 124 20.85 -5.27 10.28
C PRO A 124 20.55 -3.76 10.23
N LEU A 125 19.26 -3.37 10.22
CA LEU A 125 18.79 -2.01 10.05
C LEU A 125 18.12 -1.48 11.31
N VAL A 126 18.46 -0.25 11.66
CA VAL A 126 17.84 0.54 12.72
C VAL A 126 17.09 1.69 12.08
N PHE A 127 15.89 1.95 12.59
CA PHE A 127 15.01 3.01 12.17
C PHE A 127 14.66 3.85 13.38
N VAL A 128 14.73 5.17 13.23
CA VAL A 128 14.44 6.12 14.31
C VAL A 128 13.50 7.20 13.80
N SER A 129 12.40 7.43 14.52
CA SER A 129 11.55 8.61 14.32
C SER A 129 11.71 9.54 15.51
N VAL A 130 11.86 10.84 15.24
CA VAL A 130 11.80 11.91 16.25
C VAL A 130 10.63 12.80 15.87
N SER A 131 9.56 12.81 16.66
CA SER A 131 8.31 13.48 16.29
C SER A 131 7.79 14.42 17.38
N ALA A 132 7.42 15.63 16.97
CA ALA A 132 6.63 16.59 17.75
C ALA A 132 5.13 16.57 17.38
N THR A 133 4.69 15.54 16.62
CA THR A 133 3.29 15.38 16.22
C THR A 133 2.44 14.77 17.34
N ARG A 134 1.12 14.69 17.13
CA ARG A 134 0.17 14.02 18.05
C ARG A 134 0.05 12.51 17.82
N GLN A 135 0.95 11.93 17.03
CA GLN A 135 0.95 10.49 16.76
C GLN A 135 1.36 9.71 18.00
N SER A 136 0.75 8.55 18.21
CA SER A 136 1.19 7.65 19.28
C SER A 136 2.48 6.91 18.90
N GLU A 137 3.17 6.37 19.90
CA GLU A 137 4.35 5.52 19.71
C GLU A 137 4.06 4.38 18.70
N GLN A 138 2.90 3.72 18.81
CA GLN A 138 2.50 2.65 17.89
C GLN A 138 2.32 3.16 16.45
N GLN A 139 1.76 4.36 16.26
CA GLN A 139 1.58 4.96 14.94
C GLN A 139 2.94 5.28 14.31
N LEU A 140 3.85 5.90 15.07
CA LEU A 140 5.21 6.19 14.61
C LEU A 140 5.99 4.91 14.32
N ARG A 141 5.87 3.87 15.16
CA ARG A 141 6.47 2.55 14.91
C ARG A 141 5.93 1.91 13.63
N SER A 142 4.63 2.05 13.38
CA SER A 142 4.02 1.58 12.13
C SER A 142 4.62 2.29 10.92
N GLU A 143 4.78 3.62 10.96
CA GLU A 143 5.41 4.36 9.86
C GLU A 143 6.85 3.91 9.61
N LEU A 144 7.65 3.72 10.66
CA LEU A 144 9.01 3.17 10.53
C LEU A 144 8.99 1.77 9.89
N LEU A 145 7.98 0.96 10.20
CA LEU A 145 7.79 -0.36 9.58
C LEU A 145 7.44 -0.24 8.10
N HIS A 146 6.65 0.76 7.69
CA HIS A 146 6.39 1.04 6.26
C HIS A 146 7.65 1.52 5.53
N VAL A 147 8.51 2.32 6.16
CA VAL A 147 9.82 2.69 5.60
C VAL A 147 10.70 1.45 5.40
N TYR A 148 10.76 0.54 6.40
CA TYR A 148 11.44 -0.74 6.24
C TYR A 148 10.90 -1.54 5.06
N HIS A 149 9.57 -1.67 4.95
CA HIS A 149 8.95 -2.39 3.83
C HIS A 149 9.24 -1.73 2.48
N GLN A 150 9.32 -0.40 2.39
CA GLN A 150 9.71 0.27 1.14
C GLN A 150 11.15 -0.04 0.74
N ILE A 151 12.08 -0.18 1.69
CA ILE A 151 13.44 -0.63 1.41
C ILE A 151 13.44 -2.08 0.93
N VAL A 152 12.67 -2.96 1.60
CA VAL A 152 12.50 -4.36 1.20
C VAL A 152 11.87 -4.46 -0.19
N SER A 153 10.93 -3.58 -0.55
CA SER A 153 10.29 -3.61 -1.88
C SER A 153 11.29 -3.33 -3.02
N MET A 154 12.41 -2.68 -2.72
CA MET A 154 13.47 -2.34 -3.69
C MET A 154 14.64 -3.34 -3.66
N LEU A 155 14.92 -3.98 -2.52
CA LEU A 155 16.11 -4.83 -2.33
C LEU A 155 15.84 -6.30 -1.95
N THR A 156 14.63 -6.67 -1.55
CA THR A 156 14.27 -7.91 -0.83
C THR A 156 14.94 -8.08 0.54
N GLN A 157 14.26 -8.78 1.44
CA GLN A 157 14.79 -9.10 2.77
C GLN A 157 15.97 -10.07 2.67
N ALA A 158 15.86 -11.08 1.80
CA ALA A 158 16.92 -12.04 1.54
C ALA A 158 18.23 -11.36 1.09
N SER A 159 18.17 -10.39 0.16
CA SER A 159 19.38 -9.69 -0.28
C SER A 159 20.00 -8.85 0.83
N ILE A 160 19.17 -8.13 1.61
CA ILE A 160 19.65 -7.33 2.74
C ILE A 160 20.39 -8.24 3.74
N ASN A 161 19.81 -9.36 4.12
CA ASN A 161 20.43 -10.31 5.06
C ASN A 161 21.75 -10.86 4.50
N CYS A 162 21.74 -11.35 3.26
CA CYS A 162 22.94 -11.89 2.60
C CYS A 162 24.09 -10.87 2.54
N ILE A 163 23.80 -9.61 2.21
CA ILE A 163 24.79 -8.53 2.15
C ILE A 163 25.45 -8.33 3.52
N PHE A 164 24.67 -8.22 4.59
CA PHE A 164 25.18 -7.91 5.92
C PHE A 164 25.82 -9.12 6.62
N GLU A 165 25.39 -10.35 6.29
CA GLU A 165 26.08 -11.58 6.71
C GLU A 165 27.50 -11.64 6.12
N ARG A 166 27.64 -11.35 4.82
CA ARG A 166 28.94 -11.37 4.13
C ARG A 166 29.81 -10.15 4.47
N ARG A 167 29.20 -8.97 4.62
CA ARG A 167 29.87 -7.67 4.81
C ARG A 167 29.11 -6.80 5.82
N LYS A 168 29.33 -7.04 7.11
CA LYS A 168 28.69 -6.27 8.22
C LYS A 168 28.83 -4.74 8.10
N ASN A 169 29.94 -4.27 7.52
CA ASN A 169 30.23 -2.85 7.33
C ASN A 169 29.86 -2.34 5.93
N PHE A 170 28.99 -3.03 5.18
CA PHE A 170 28.54 -2.56 3.87
C PHE A 170 27.77 -1.23 4.00
N ASP A 171 27.92 -0.35 3.00
CA ASP A 171 27.17 0.91 2.92
C ASP A 171 25.96 0.71 2.01
N LEU A 172 24.78 0.52 2.61
CA LEU A 172 23.54 0.22 1.88
C LEU A 172 23.08 1.39 0.99
N ARG A 173 23.52 2.62 1.27
CA ARG A 173 23.22 3.80 0.43
C ARG A 173 23.63 3.59 -1.02
N ARG A 174 24.67 2.78 -1.25
CA ARG A 174 25.16 2.46 -2.60
C ARG A 174 24.15 1.70 -3.45
N LEU A 175 23.23 0.94 -2.83
CA LEU A 175 22.17 0.22 -3.52
C LEU A 175 20.86 1.02 -3.58
N LEU A 176 20.68 1.95 -2.64
CA LEU A 176 19.50 2.83 -2.56
C LEU A 176 19.73 4.19 -3.24
N PHE A 177 20.87 4.41 -3.88
CA PHE A 177 21.18 5.65 -4.56
C PHE A 177 20.15 5.97 -5.65
N GLY A 178 19.56 7.16 -5.63
CA GLY A 178 18.50 7.58 -6.55
C GLY A 178 17.08 7.24 -6.07
N SER A 179 16.93 6.46 -4.99
CA SER A 179 15.63 6.07 -4.43
C SER A 179 15.14 6.96 -3.28
N GLU A 180 15.85 8.04 -2.95
CA GLU A 180 15.53 8.89 -1.80
C GLU A 180 14.15 9.52 -1.94
N LYS A 181 13.78 9.94 -3.17
CA LYS A 181 12.43 10.45 -3.48
C LYS A 181 11.32 9.44 -3.22
N VAL A 182 11.62 8.14 -3.28
CA VAL A 182 10.64 7.08 -2.97
C VAL A 182 10.36 7.09 -1.47
N LEU A 183 11.39 7.21 -0.63
CA LEU A 183 11.24 7.27 0.83
C LEU A 183 10.61 8.60 1.28
N ASP A 184 11.05 9.72 0.70
CA ASP A 184 10.44 11.03 0.94
C ASP A 184 8.95 11.01 0.58
N GLY A 185 8.64 10.55 -0.63
CA GLY A 185 7.27 10.43 -1.13
C GLY A 185 6.40 9.52 -0.26
N LEU A 186 6.94 8.45 0.31
CA LEU A 186 6.22 7.58 1.23
C LEU A 186 5.85 8.33 2.51
N LEU A 187 6.82 9.04 3.11
CA LEU A 187 6.61 9.78 4.36
C LEU A 187 5.62 10.94 4.15
N ASP A 188 5.66 11.60 3.00
CA ASP A 188 4.71 12.65 2.64
C ASP A 188 3.28 12.11 2.47
N VAL A 189 3.12 10.93 1.86
CA VAL A 189 1.80 10.29 1.76
C VAL A 189 1.32 9.85 3.14
N MET A 190 2.18 9.26 3.97
CA MET A 190 1.78 8.87 5.33
C MET A 190 1.32 10.08 6.15
N ASP A 191 1.88 11.27 5.92
CA ASP A 191 1.50 12.53 6.58
C ASP A 191 0.21 13.17 6.09
N SER A 192 -0.29 12.78 4.91
CA SER A 192 -1.43 13.44 4.26
C SER A 192 -2.60 12.51 3.93
N ASP A 193 -2.37 11.20 3.90
CA ASP A 193 -3.33 10.19 3.46
C ASP A 193 -3.69 9.19 4.59
N PRO A 194 -4.99 8.92 4.82
CA PRO A 194 -5.44 8.03 5.90
C PRO A 194 -5.28 6.54 5.60
N SER A 195 -4.93 6.13 4.37
CA SER A 195 -4.88 4.73 3.91
C SER A 195 -3.93 3.87 4.75
N PHE A 196 -2.76 4.39 5.11
CA PHE A 196 -1.78 3.72 5.97
C PHE A 196 -2.32 3.55 7.39
N MET A 197 -2.90 4.61 7.96
CA MET A 197 -3.54 4.56 9.29
C MET A 197 -4.65 3.53 9.34
N LEU A 198 -5.51 3.51 8.31
CA LEU A 198 -6.63 2.57 8.20
C LEU A 198 -6.20 1.17 7.78
N SER A 199 -4.96 0.98 7.30
CA SER A 199 -4.50 -0.26 6.67
C SER A 199 -5.48 -0.76 5.60
N ALA A 200 -5.89 0.14 4.70
CA ALA A 200 -6.89 -0.11 3.68
C ALA A 200 -6.64 0.74 2.43
N VAL A 201 -7.11 0.26 1.28
CA VAL A 201 -6.92 0.92 -0.03
C VAL A 201 -8.15 1.75 -0.39
N GLN A 202 -7.96 2.91 -1.00
CA GLN A 202 -9.06 3.68 -1.57
C GLN A 202 -9.36 3.21 -3.00
N CYS A 203 -10.63 2.94 -3.28
CA CYS A 203 -11.08 2.57 -4.61
C CYS A 203 -11.63 3.78 -5.37
N LEU A 204 -11.51 3.76 -6.69
CA LEU A 204 -12.15 4.75 -7.54
C LEU A 204 -13.67 4.51 -7.52
N PRO A 205 -14.52 5.51 -7.20
CA PRO A 205 -15.97 5.37 -7.27
C PRO A 205 -16.42 5.06 -8.70
N LEU A 206 -16.89 3.84 -8.96
CA LEU A 206 -17.25 3.41 -10.30
C LEU A 206 -18.42 2.43 -10.26
N PRO A 207 -19.46 2.58 -11.11
CA PRO A 207 -20.56 1.62 -11.18
C PRO A 207 -20.04 0.18 -11.38
N SER A 208 -20.70 -0.79 -10.73
CA SER A 208 -20.31 -2.20 -10.82
C SER A 208 -20.23 -2.71 -12.25
N SER A 209 -21.18 -2.34 -13.12
CA SER A 209 -21.18 -2.73 -14.53
C SER A 209 -19.92 -2.29 -15.29
N SER A 210 -19.48 -1.03 -15.10
CA SER A 210 -18.24 -0.52 -15.69
C SER A 210 -17.02 -1.20 -15.10
N ARG A 211 -17.00 -1.44 -13.79
CA ARG A 211 -15.91 -2.12 -13.11
C ARG A 211 -15.77 -3.58 -13.59
N ASP A 212 -16.87 -4.30 -13.68
CA ASP A 212 -16.92 -5.69 -14.15
C ASP A 212 -16.45 -5.81 -15.59
N ALA A 213 -16.82 -4.86 -16.46
CA ALA A 213 -16.33 -4.81 -17.84
C ALA A 213 -14.79 -4.61 -17.88
N LEU A 214 -14.26 -3.66 -17.12
CA LEU A 214 -12.80 -3.43 -17.01
C LEU A 214 -12.07 -4.67 -16.48
N SER A 215 -12.57 -5.25 -15.39
CA SER A 215 -12.05 -6.48 -14.80
C SER A 215 -12.05 -7.65 -15.80
N HIS A 216 -13.12 -7.80 -16.57
CA HIS A 216 -13.24 -8.85 -17.58
C HIS A 216 -12.27 -8.67 -18.76
N ILE A 217 -11.98 -7.43 -19.15
CA ILE A 217 -10.93 -7.15 -20.15
C ILE A 217 -9.56 -7.63 -19.63
N LEU A 218 -9.22 -7.28 -18.39
CA LEU A 218 -7.97 -7.73 -17.75
C LEU A 218 -7.90 -9.25 -17.63
N GLN A 219 -9.00 -9.93 -17.29
CA GLN A 219 -9.06 -11.40 -17.21
C GLN A 219 -8.84 -12.11 -18.55
N LYS A 220 -9.16 -11.47 -19.67
CA LYS A 220 -8.95 -12.04 -21.01
C LYS A 220 -7.53 -11.82 -21.52
N ALA A 221 -6.88 -10.75 -21.08
CA ALA A 221 -5.53 -10.40 -21.50
C ALA A 221 -4.49 -10.97 -20.52
N VAL A 222 -4.37 -12.29 -20.50
CA VAL A 222 -3.46 -13.03 -19.59
C VAL A 222 -2.39 -13.79 -20.36
N THR A 223 -1.27 -14.05 -19.69
CA THR A 223 -0.12 -14.80 -20.21
C THR A 223 0.43 -15.71 -19.09
N PRO A 224 1.17 -16.80 -19.39
CA PRO A 224 1.88 -17.56 -18.37
C PRO A 224 2.74 -16.66 -17.48
N ASN A 225 2.92 -17.06 -16.22
CA ASN A 225 3.72 -16.37 -15.19
C ASN A 225 3.19 -14.99 -14.73
N LEU A 226 2.11 -14.47 -15.32
CA LEU A 226 1.37 -13.32 -14.78
C LEU A 226 0.72 -13.73 -13.45
N VAL A 227 0.90 -12.91 -12.41
CA VAL A 227 0.41 -13.11 -11.04
C VAL A 227 -0.73 -12.16 -10.74
N PHE A 228 -0.51 -10.87 -11.01
CA PHE A 228 -1.46 -9.80 -10.75
C PHE A 228 -1.54 -8.83 -11.93
N SER A 229 -2.74 -8.35 -12.21
CA SER A 229 -2.99 -7.18 -13.05
C SER A 229 -3.71 -6.12 -12.22
N PHE A 230 -3.10 -4.96 -12.05
CA PHE A 230 -3.70 -3.80 -11.38
C PHE A 230 -4.03 -2.72 -12.38
N LEU A 231 -5.23 -2.17 -12.26
CA LEU A 231 -5.63 -0.94 -12.93
C LEU A 231 -5.84 0.12 -11.85
N ILE A 232 -5.04 1.19 -11.92
CA ILE A 232 -4.97 2.24 -10.91
C ILE A 232 -5.23 3.57 -11.60
N ALA A 233 -6.10 4.41 -11.05
CA ALA A 233 -6.38 5.74 -11.57
C ALA A 233 -6.18 6.79 -10.49
N ASN A 234 -5.33 7.79 -10.71
CA ASN A 234 -5.04 8.86 -9.74
C ASN A 234 -4.78 8.34 -8.31
N ASN A 235 -3.93 7.32 -8.18
CA ASN A 235 -3.60 6.64 -6.92
C ASN A 235 -4.77 5.89 -6.25
N ARG A 236 -5.89 5.67 -6.95
CA ARG A 236 -7.04 4.88 -6.48
C ARG A 236 -7.16 3.59 -7.28
N LEU A 237 -7.50 2.51 -6.58
CA LEU A 237 -7.64 1.20 -7.22
C LEU A 237 -8.94 1.14 -8.03
N VAL A 238 -8.83 0.81 -9.32
CA VAL A 238 -9.98 0.61 -10.21
C VAL A 238 -10.35 -0.87 -10.26
N SER A 239 -9.37 -1.73 -10.53
CA SER A 239 -9.57 -3.18 -10.61
C SER A 239 -8.27 -3.90 -10.28
N VAL A 240 -8.42 -5.10 -9.71
CA VAL A 240 -7.32 -6.05 -9.50
C VAL A 240 -7.76 -7.40 -10.01
N VAL A 241 -6.92 -8.07 -10.79
CA VAL A 241 -7.13 -9.43 -11.27
C VAL A 241 -5.97 -10.29 -10.80
N GLN A 242 -6.28 -11.42 -10.16
CA GLN A 242 -5.29 -12.32 -9.58
C GLN A 242 -5.35 -13.70 -10.24
N GLU A 243 -4.20 -14.32 -10.47
CA GLU A 243 -4.12 -15.72 -10.91
C GLU A 243 -4.58 -16.67 -9.78
N LYS A 244 -5.35 -17.72 -10.10
CA LYS A 244 -6.00 -18.59 -9.10
C LYS A 244 -5.04 -19.43 -8.26
N THR A 245 -3.97 -19.91 -8.88
CA THR A 245 -2.99 -20.82 -8.28
C THR A 245 -1.89 -20.10 -7.52
N VAL A 246 -1.82 -18.78 -7.62
CA VAL A 246 -1.00 -17.92 -6.75
C VAL A 246 -1.43 -18.12 -5.29
N LEU A 247 -0.56 -18.83 -4.55
CA LEU A 247 -0.56 -19.15 -3.11
C LEU A 247 -1.89 -18.80 -2.41
N GLU A 248 -2.78 -19.78 -2.26
CA GLU A 248 -4.08 -19.58 -1.58
C GLU A 248 -3.95 -18.97 -0.17
N ASP A 249 -2.79 -19.17 0.48
CA ASP A 249 -2.46 -18.64 1.81
C ASP A 249 -1.83 -17.23 1.80
N ALA A 250 -1.24 -16.78 0.68
CA ALA A 250 -0.62 -15.47 0.56
C ALA A 250 -1.66 -14.43 0.12
N ARG A 251 -2.04 -13.55 1.03
CA ARG A 251 -3.02 -12.48 0.76
C ARG A 251 -2.31 -11.16 0.53
N LEU A 252 -2.54 -10.55 -0.63
CA LEU A 252 -2.10 -9.19 -0.93
C LEU A 252 -2.57 -8.22 0.17
N LYS A 253 -1.63 -7.49 0.77
CA LYS A 253 -1.94 -6.50 1.80
C LYS A 253 -2.07 -5.11 1.19
N PRO A 254 -2.92 -4.23 1.76
CA PRO A 254 -3.01 -2.83 1.34
C PRO A 254 -1.65 -2.12 1.31
N SER A 255 -0.79 -2.39 2.31
CA SER A 255 0.54 -1.79 2.36
C SER A 255 1.38 -2.12 1.14
N ASP A 256 1.37 -3.36 0.62
CA ASP A 256 2.15 -3.70 -0.58
C ASP A 256 1.70 -2.88 -1.79
N LEU A 257 0.39 -2.68 -1.94
CA LEU A 257 -0.16 -1.86 -3.01
C LEU A 257 0.19 -0.38 -2.82
N HIS A 258 0.17 0.15 -1.60
CA HIS A 258 0.59 1.52 -1.34
C HIS A 258 2.07 1.75 -1.65
N LEU A 259 2.94 0.79 -1.30
CA LEU A 259 4.37 0.84 -1.62
C LEU A 259 4.62 0.77 -3.13
N LEU A 260 3.86 -0.07 -3.84
CA LEU A 260 3.89 -0.13 -5.31
C LEU A 260 3.46 1.20 -5.94
N CYS A 261 2.31 1.75 -5.53
CA CYS A 261 1.85 3.04 -6.02
C CYS A 261 2.84 4.17 -5.72
N ASN A 262 3.44 4.15 -4.53
CA ASN A 262 4.45 5.12 -4.14
C ASN A 262 5.70 5.03 -5.04
N LEU A 263 6.19 3.82 -5.32
CA LEU A 263 7.32 3.59 -6.23
C LEU A 263 7.03 4.12 -7.64
N ILE A 264 5.84 3.84 -8.18
CA ILE A 264 5.40 4.31 -9.50
C ILE A 264 5.32 5.83 -9.54
N ARG A 265 4.74 6.45 -8.51
CA ARG A 265 4.59 7.92 -8.42
C ARG A 265 5.92 8.64 -8.26
N ALA A 266 6.86 8.05 -7.51
CA ALA A 266 8.14 8.68 -7.21
C ALA A 266 9.10 8.72 -8.41
N SER A 267 8.84 7.97 -9.48
CA SER A 267 9.71 7.92 -10.65
C SER A 267 9.08 8.55 -11.89
N PHE A 268 9.72 9.62 -12.37
CA PHE A 268 9.34 10.34 -13.58
C PHE A 268 9.47 9.48 -14.84
N ALA A 269 10.33 8.45 -14.83
CA ALA A 269 10.48 7.55 -15.96
C ALA A 269 9.15 6.85 -16.29
N PHE A 270 8.29 6.59 -15.29
CA PHE A 270 7.01 5.92 -15.50
C PHE A 270 6.06 6.74 -16.38
N GLN A 271 6.25 8.06 -16.52
CA GLN A 271 5.42 8.92 -17.37
C GLN A 271 5.87 8.95 -18.85
N ALA A 272 7.03 8.37 -19.17
CA ALA A 272 7.67 8.49 -20.49
C ALA A 272 7.55 7.25 -21.38
N GLY A 273 6.88 6.18 -20.92
CA GLY A 273 6.70 4.96 -21.71
C GLY A 273 6.40 3.72 -20.86
N GLU A 274 6.82 2.57 -21.36
CA GLU A 274 6.64 1.26 -20.71
C GLU A 274 7.87 0.95 -19.86
N ILE A 275 7.66 0.53 -18.62
CA ILE A 275 8.75 0.20 -17.68
C ILE A 275 8.71 -1.27 -17.30
N TRP A 276 9.88 -1.89 -17.25
CA TRP A 276 10.12 -3.23 -16.72
C TRP A 276 11.11 -3.15 -15.56
N THR A 277 10.67 -3.48 -14.36
CA THR A 277 11.51 -3.32 -13.17
C THR A 277 11.24 -4.41 -12.12
N PRO A 278 12.28 -4.95 -11.47
CA PRO A 278 12.09 -5.87 -10.36
C PRO A 278 11.52 -5.13 -9.15
N ILE A 279 10.50 -5.71 -8.52
CA ILE A 279 9.90 -5.20 -7.29
C ILE A 279 9.67 -6.36 -6.33
N CYS A 280 9.81 -6.12 -5.03
CA CYS A 280 9.38 -7.06 -4.01
C CYS A 280 8.06 -6.57 -3.40
N LEU A 281 7.19 -7.50 -3.01
CA LEU A 281 5.96 -7.21 -2.27
C LEU A 281 6.16 -7.71 -0.83
N PRO A 282 6.64 -6.85 0.10
CA PRO A 282 7.20 -7.29 1.39
C PRO A 282 6.25 -8.11 2.27
N LEU A 283 4.95 -7.83 2.23
CA LEU A 283 3.96 -8.56 3.04
C LEU A 283 3.30 -9.72 2.29
N PHE A 284 3.58 -9.85 0.99
CA PHE A 284 3.14 -10.97 0.16
C PHE A 284 4.22 -12.05 0.09
N ASN A 285 5.44 -11.66 -0.30
CA ASN A 285 6.65 -12.49 -0.27
C ASN A 285 7.88 -11.56 -0.18
N HIS A 286 8.52 -11.48 0.99
CA HIS A 286 9.65 -10.58 1.26
C HIS A 286 10.99 -11.06 0.70
N ASP A 287 11.10 -12.32 0.25
CA ASP A 287 12.39 -12.91 -0.15
C ASP A 287 12.63 -12.87 -1.66
N CYS A 288 11.57 -12.73 -2.45
CA CYS A 288 11.64 -12.82 -3.91
C CYS A 288 11.27 -11.51 -4.61
N TYR A 289 11.79 -11.35 -5.82
CA TYR A 289 11.33 -10.33 -6.75
C TYR A 289 10.17 -10.85 -7.60
N PHE A 290 9.22 -9.97 -7.86
CA PHE A 290 8.36 -9.96 -9.03
C PHE A 290 8.94 -9.00 -10.05
N TYR A 291 8.51 -9.12 -11.30
CA TYR A 291 8.87 -8.19 -12.36
C TYR A 291 7.63 -7.42 -12.77
N ALA A 292 7.66 -6.11 -12.54
CA ALA A 292 6.56 -5.20 -12.81
C ALA A 292 6.70 -4.59 -14.19
N TYR A 293 5.70 -4.84 -15.03
CA TYR A 293 5.45 -4.07 -16.23
C TYR A 293 4.48 -2.94 -15.91
N VAL A 294 4.90 -1.69 -16.11
CA VAL A 294 4.11 -0.50 -15.78
C VAL A 294 3.95 0.37 -17.02
N ALA A 295 2.70 0.73 -17.35
CA ALA A 295 2.39 1.60 -18.47
C ALA A 295 1.15 2.46 -18.18
N TYR A 296 1.12 3.69 -18.67
CA TYR A 296 -0.09 4.52 -18.67
C TYR A 296 -0.91 4.28 -19.94
N LEU A 297 -2.23 4.22 -19.79
CA LEU A 297 -3.17 3.92 -20.86
C LEU A 297 -3.81 5.17 -21.48
N ASP A 298 -3.57 6.34 -20.91
CA ASP A 298 -4.17 7.62 -21.29
C ASP A 298 -3.12 8.75 -21.43
N PRO A 299 -2.10 8.61 -22.31
CA PRO A 299 -1.20 9.72 -22.60
C PRO A 299 -1.92 10.83 -23.38
N PRO A 300 -1.63 12.12 -23.11
CA PRO A 300 -0.59 12.65 -22.22
C PRO A 300 -1.02 12.86 -20.75
N GLU A 301 -2.28 12.62 -20.39
CA GLU A 301 -2.81 12.89 -19.06
C GLU A 301 -2.19 11.99 -17.98
N CYS A 302 -1.80 10.76 -18.34
CA CYS A 302 -1.14 9.78 -17.47
C CYS A 302 -1.87 9.60 -16.13
N THR A 303 -3.20 9.45 -16.17
CA THR A 303 -4.03 9.27 -14.97
C THR A 303 -4.33 7.80 -14.71
N VAL A 304 -4.37 6.97 -15.75
CA VAL A 304 -4.74 5.54 -15.70
C VAL A 304 -3.50 4.67 -15.93
N CYS A 305 -3.03 4.05 -14.87
CA CYS A 305 -1.86 3.19 -14.84
C CYS A 305 -2.26 1.71 -14.84
N LEU A 306 -1.67 0.93 -15.75
CA LEU A 306 -1.68 -0.52 -15.78
C LEU A 306 -0.38 -1.05 -15.17
N VAL A 307 -0.51 -1.98 -14.22
CA VAL A 307 0.62 -2.70 -13.63
C VAL A 307 0.39 -4.19 -13.76
N LEU A 308 1.29 -4.90 -14.44
CA LEU A 308 1.28 -6.35 -14.59
C LEU A 308 2.48 -6.92 -13.83
N LEU A 309 2.25 -7.85 -12.90
CA LEU A 309 3.31 -8.48 -12.10
C LEU A 309 3.55 -9.91 -12.57
N SER A 310 4.79 -10.20 -12.94
CA SER A 310 5.26 -11.52 -13.38
C SER A 310 6.20 -12.15 -12.35
N THR A 311 6.23 -13.47 -12.26
CA THR A 311 7.36 -14.20 -11.61
C THR A 311 8.53 -14.43 -12.55
N ASP A 312 8.36 -14.19 -13.85
CA ASP A 312 9.37 -14.44 -14.87
C ASP A 312 10.01 -13.13 -15.35
N LYS A 313 11.34 -13.06 -15.23
CA LYS A 313 12.17 -11.90 -15.55
C LYS A 313 12.27 -11.59 -17.04
N GLU A 314 12.05 -12.59 -17.89
CA GLU A 314 12.13 -12.49 -19.36
C GLU A 314 10.75 -12.24 -19.99
N ALA A 315 9.68 -12.13 -19.19
CA ALA A 315 8.31 -12.02 -19.67
C ALA A 315 7.92 -10.64 -20.24
N PHE A 316 8.87 -9.71 -20.43
CA PHE A 316 8.60 -8.34 -20.89
C PHE A 316 7.69 -8.29 -22.12
N TYR A 317 8.06 -9.00 -23.18
CA TYR A 317 7.30 -8.99 -24.44
C TYR A 317 5.90 -9.60 -24.30
N ALA A 318 5.75 -10.61 -23.44
CA ALA A 318 4.46 -11.22 -23.15
C ALA A 318 3.54 -10.23 -22.42
N MET A 319 4.08 -9.44 -21.48
CA MET A 319 3.34 -8.38 -20.78
C MET A 319 2.97 -7.22 -21.70
N ALA A 320 3.87 -6.81 -22.60
CA ALA A 320 3.60 -5.79 -23.60
C ALA A 320 2.45 -6.21 -24.55
N GLU A 321 2.42 -7.48 -24.95
CA GLU A 321 1.33 -8.03 -25.75
C GLU A 321 0.00 -8.08 -24.98
N CYS A 322 0.02 -8.41 -23.67
CA CYS A 322 -1.15 -8.28 -22.80
C CYS A 322 -1.67 -6.84 -22.76
N LYS A 323 -0.77 -5.87 -22.57
CA LYS A 323 -1.10 -4.45 -22.57
C LYS A 323 -1.74 -4.01 -23.90
N ARG A 324 -1.20 -4.42 -25.05
CA ARG A 324 -1.78 -4.13 -26.37
C ARG A 324 -3.22 -4.65 -26.51
N LYS A 325 -3.48 -5.89 -26.08
CA LYS A 325 -4.84 -6.46 -26.07
C LYS A 325 -5.80 -5.66 -25.17
N ILE A 326 -5.30 -5.18 -24.03
CA ILE A 326 -6.07 -4.33 -23.10
C ILE A 326 -6.40 -3.00 -23.77
N GLU A 327 -5.43 -2.34 -24.40
CA GLU A 327 -5.65 -1.07 -25.12
C GLU A 327 -6.67 -1.21 -26.24
N GLU A 328 -6.58 -2.26 -27.06
CA GLU A 328 -7.55 -2.54 -28.14
C GLU A 328 -8.97 -2.78 -27.58
N ALA A 329 -9.08 -3.53 -26.49
CA ALA A 329 -10.35 -3.76 -25.82
C ALA A 329 -10.90 -2.48 -25.16
N PHE A 330 -10.03 -1.62 -24.63
CA PHE A 330 -10.42 -0.34 -24.03
C PHE A 330 -10.90 0.64 -25.09
N ALA A 331 -10.20 0.70 -26.23
CA ALA A 331 -10.58 1.55 -27.37
C ALA A 331 -11.93 1.12 -27.97
N SER A 332 -12.13 -0.19 -28.19
CA SER A 332 -13.38 -0.70 -28.77
C SER A 332 -14.62 -0.45 -27.89
N GLN A 333 -14.44 -0.38 -26.56
CA GLN A 333 -15.53 -0.17 -25.60
C GLN A 333 -15.59 1.26 -25.05
N ASN A 334 -14.69 2.15 -25.46
CA ASN A 334 -14.45 3.46 -24.84
C ASN A 334 -14.28 3.38 -23.31
N ALA A 335 -13.60 2.34 -22.83
CA ALA A 335 -13.55 2.00 -21.41
C ALA A 335 -12.83 3.06 -20.55
N LEU A 336 -11.83 3.76 -21.13
CA LEU A 336 -11.15 4.87 -20.45
C LEU A 336 -12.10 6.02 -20.10
N GLN A 337 -13.16 6.23 -20.88
CA GLN A 337 -14.16 7.27 -20.59
C GLN A 337 -14.96 6.94 -19.33
N TRP A 338 -15.11 5.67 -18.95
CA TRP A 338 -15.76 5.32 -17.67
C TRP A 338 -14.93 5.74 -16.48
N VAL A 339 -13.60 5.64 -16.59
CA VAL A 339 -12.65 6.08 -15.56
C VAL A 339 -12.57 7.60 -15.51
N ALA A 340 -12.46 8.26 -16.68
CA ALA A 340 -12.39 9.72 -16.77
C ALA A 340 -13.68 10.41 -16.29
N ASN A 341 -14.85 9.83 -16.56
CA ASN A 341 -16.15 10.39 -16.17
C ASN A 341 -16.64 9.87 -14.81
N THR A 342 -15.75 9.31 -13.98
CA THR A 342 -16.07 8.93 -12.61
C THR A 342 -16.66 10.12 -11.84
N GLN A 343 -17.73 9.87 -11.09
CA GLN A 343 -18.35 10.87 -10.25
C GLN A 343 -17.83 10.70 -8.82
N PHE A 344 -16.93 11.60 -8.42
CA PHE A 344 -16.59 11.76 -7.01
C PHE A 344 -17.79 12.28 -6.22
N TYR A 345 -17.73 12.17 -4.89
CA TYR A 345 -18.80 12.63 -4.01
C TYR A 345 -18.23 13.52 -2.91
N TYR A 346 -19.02 14.52 -2.54
CA TYR A 346 -18.75 15.49 -1.49
C TYR A 346 -19.71 15.24 -0.32
N VAL A 347 -19.51 15.90 0.81
CA VAL A 347 -20.40 15.72 1.96
C VAL A 347 -21.82 16.22 1.65
N ASP A 348 -21.93 17.29 0.86
CA ASP A 348 -23.20 17.85 0.38
C ASP A 348 -24.07 16.82 -0.38
N ASP A 349 -23.45 15.93 -1.16
CA ASP A 349 -24.15 14.91 -1.96
C ASP A 349 -24.83 13.84 -1.10
N ILE A 350 -24.42 13.70 0.15
CA ILE A 350 -24.88 12.66 1.08
C ILE A 350 -26.17 13.12 1.81
N GLY A 351 -26.36 14.45 1.94
CA GLY A 351 -27.51 15.02 2.66
C GLY A 351 -27.44 14.82 4.17
N VAL A 352 -26.23 14.81 4.76
CA VAL A 352 -26.01 14.68 6.21
C VAL A 352 -25.69 16.04 6.79
N ALA A 353 -26.52 16.50 7.74
CA ALA A 353 -26.39 17.84 8.28
C ALA A 353 -25.14 17.96 9.18
N ASN A 354 -24.48 19.13 9.12
CA ASN A 354 -23.34 19.49 9.97
C ASN A 354 -22.09 18.60 9.83
N LEU A 355 -22.08 17.66 8.90
CA LEU A 355 -20.91 16.83 8.61
C LEU A 355 -19.90 17.68 7.82
N LYS A 356 -18.62 17.62 8.20
CA LYS A 356 -17.52 18.27 7.47
C LYS A 356 -16.70 17.26 6.67
N HIS A 357 -16.48 16.07 7.24
CA HIS A 357 -15.73 14.99 6.58
C HIS A 357 -15.93 13.66 7.32
N PHE A 358 -15.72 12.54 6.64
CA PHE A 358 -15.68 11.22 7.28
C PHE A 358 -14.70 10.25 6.61
N LEU A 359 -14.29 9.23 7.36
CA LEU A 359 -13.60 8.04 6.89
C LEU A 359 -14.48 6.85 7.21
N TYR A 360 -14.77 6.00 6.23
CA TYR A 360 -15.51 4.75 6.45
C TYR A 360 -14.73 3.57 5.87
N LYS A 361 -14.52 2.57 6.71
CA LYS A 361 -13.84 1.32 6.38
C LYS A 361 -14.76 0.14 6.73
N PRO A 362 -15.31 -0.59 5.75
CA PRO A 362 -16.03 -1.82 6.04
C PRO A 362 -15.10 -2.85 6.72
N SER A 363 -15.64 -3.58 7.70
CA SER A 363 -14.93 -4.63 8.44
C SER A 363 -15.53 -5.98 8.08
N LYS A 364 -14.67 -6.92 7.67
CA LYS A 364 -14.79 -8.40 7.55
C LYS A 364 -16.13 -9.12 7.23
N VAL A 365 -17.26 -8.47 6.97
CA VAL A 365 -18.58 -9.13 6.98
C VAL A 365 -19.12 -9.56 5.61
N LEU A 366 -18.30 -9.53 4.57
CA LEU A 366 -18.62 -10.26 3.34
C LEU A 366 -17.36 -10.98 2.90
N ASP A 367 -17.45 -12.29 2.64
CA ASP A 367 -16.34 -13.14 2.19
C ASP A 367 -15.59 -12.57 0.97
N HIS A 368 -16.20 -11.60 0.29
CA HIS A 368 -15.61 -10.90 -0.84
C HIS A 368 -14.64 -9.75 -0.49
N HIS A 369 -14.82 -9.05 0.64
CA HIS A 369 -13.90 -7.99 1.10
C HIS A 369 -12.68 -8.54 1.86
N ARG A 370 -12.61 -9.87 2.05
CA ARG A 370 -11.52 -10.50 2.81
C ARG A 370 -10.18 -10.41 2.11
N GLN A 371 -10.09 -10.25 0.79
CA GLN A 371 -8.79 -10.32 0.14
C GLN A 371 -8.01 -9.01 0.28
N LEU A 372 -8.65 -7.85 0.15
CA LEU A 372 -8.01 -6.53 0.24
C LEU A 372 -8.92 -5.52 0.98
N PRO A 373 -8.61 -5.12 2.24
CA PRO A 373 -9.36 -4.09 2.96
C PRO A 373 -9.42 -2.77 2.19
N GLN A 374 -10.59 -2.15 2.17
CA GLN A 374 -10.87 -0.91 1.45
C GLN A 374 -11.46 0.14 2.39
N PHE A 375 -11.38 1.40 2.00
CA PHE A 375 -12.06 2.50 2.68
C PHE A 375 -12.57 3.52 1.67
N THR A 376 -13.47 4.38 2.13
CA THR A 376 -13.99 5.50 1.35
C THR A 376 -14.07 6.76 2.21
N CYS A 377 -13.89 7.90 1.57
CA CYS A 377 -14.02 9.23 2.13
C CYS A 377 -14.47 10.20 1.03
N PRO A 378 -15.17 11.29 1.38
CA PRO A 378 -15.58 12.30 0.41
C PRO A 378 -14.36 13.09 -0.05
N GLU A 379 -14.48 13.77 -1.19
CA GLU A 379 -13.47 14.75 -1.59
C GLU A 379 -13.43 15.93 -0.60
N MET A 380 -12.24 16.48 -0.42
CA MET A 380 -12.03 17.60 0.50
C MET A 380 -12.75 18.85 -0.01
N GLU A 381 -13.66 19.38 0.80
CA GLU A 381 -14.37 20.64 0.51
C GLU A 381 -13.44 21.86 0.52
N VAL A 382 -13.97 23.00 0.07
CA VAL A 382 -13.27 24.29 0.04
C VAL A 382 -12.66 24.67 1.40
N ALA A 383 -13.30 24.28 2.51
CA ALA A 383 -12.85 24.54 3.88
C ALA A 383 -11.60 23.74 4.32
N TYR A 384 -11.12 22.80 3.49
CA TYR A 384 -9.89 22.03 3.72
C TYR A 384 -8.89 22.24 2.56
N ARG A 385 -8.83 23.46 2.00
CA ARG A 385 -7.93 23.77 0.87
C ARG A 385 -6.47 23.90 1.29
N SER A 386 -6.20 24.41 2.49
CA SER A 386 -4.82 24.56 2.97
C SER A 386 -4.24 23.21 3.37
N GLN A 387 -2.93 23.06 3.22
CA GLN A 387 -2.24 21.84 3.63
C GLN A 387 -2.31 21.65 5.15
N GLU A 388 -2.29 22.75 5.89
CA GLU A 388 -2.37 22.81 7.34
C GLU A 388 -3.72 22.29 7.86
N GLU A 389 -4.83 22.67 7.23
CA GLU A 389 -6.18 22.18 7.60
C GLU A 389 -6.33 20.68 7.35
N ARG A 390 -5.78 20.18 6.24
CA ARG A 390 -5.79 18.74 5.91
C ARG A 390 -4.98 17.94 6.91
N ILE A 391 -3.79 18.42 7.24
CA ILE A 391 -2.92 17.84 8.26
C ILE A 391 -3.62 17.84 9.63
N HIS A 392 -4.25 18.96 10.02
CA HIS A 392 -5.00 19.06 11.27
C HIS A 392 -6.14 18.03 11.33
N LEU A 393 -6.95 17.93 10.26
CA LEU A 393 -8.03 16.94 10.19
C LEU A 393 -7.51 15.50 10.32
N LEU A 394 -6.41 15.17 9.65
CA LEU A 394 -5.80 13.84 9.75
C LEU A 394 -5.25 13.58 11.14
N ASP A 395 -4.65 14.57 11.81
CA ASP A 395 -4.17 14.44 13.19
C ASP A 395 -5.32 14.21 14.18
N LEU A 396 -6.48 14.86 13.96
CA LEU A 396 -7.70 14.57 14.71
C LEU A 396 -8.13 13.11 14.51
N TYR A 397 -8.13 12.60 13.28
CA TYR A 397 -8.45 11.20 13.01
C TYR A 397 -7.43 10.24 13.60
N ARG A 398 -6.13 10.52 13.52
CA ARG A 398 -5.06 9.73 14.15
C ARG A 398 -5.23 9.64 15.65
N ASN A 399 -5.58 10.75 16.31
CA ASN A 399 -5.88 10.76 17.75
C ASN A 399 -7.09 9.87 18.08
N MET A 400 -8.17 10.02 17.32
CA MET A 400 -9.39 9.20 17.49
C MET A 400 -9.11 7.71 17.25
N HIS A 401 -8.35 7.38 16.20
CA HIS A 401 -7.94 6.03 15.86
C HIS A 401 -7.09 5.39 16.97
N ASN A 402 -6.09 6.11 17.48
CA ASN A 402 -5.26 5.64 18.59
C ASN A 402 -6.11 5.37 19.85
N ARG A 403 -7.04 6.27 20.19
CA ARG A 403 -7.87 6.14 21.39
C ARG A 403 -8.88 5.01 21.30
N ILE A 404 -9.52 4.81 20.15
CA ILE A 404 -10.55 3.78 19.98
C ILE A 404 -9.95 2.36 19.90
N HIS A 405 -8.73 2.24 19.34
CA HIS A 405 -8.01 0.96 19.24
C HIS A 405 -7.09 0.65 20.42
N SER A 406 -7.04 1.51 21.44
CA SER A 406 -6.22 1.25 22.62
C SER A 406 -6.70 -0.02 23.32
N THR A 407 -5.82 -1.02 23.43
CA THR A 407 -6.10 -2.29 24.13
C THR A 407 -6.32 -2.10 25.62
N SER A 408 -5.73 -1.04 26.20
CA SER A 408 -5.90 -0.67 27.61
C SER A 408 -7.34 -0.25 27.96
N ARG A 409 -8.07 0.27 26.97
CA ARG A 409 -9.45 0.75 27.13
C ARG A 409 -10.22 0.52 25.83
N PRO A 410 -10.77 -0.70 25.61
CA PRO A 410 -11.47 -1.01 24.38
C PRO A 410 -12.75 -0.17 24.28
N LEU A 411 -12.82 0.70 23.28
CA LEU A 411 -13.98 1.54 23.00
C LEU A 411 -14.62 1.10 21.68
N LYS A 412 -15.96 1.09 21.63
CA LYS A 412 -16.71 0.91 20.38
C LYS A 412 -17.23 2.22 19.81
N LEU A 413 -17.34 3.24 20.65
CA LEU A 413 -17.83 4.55 20.29
C LEU A 413 -17.09 5.60 21.12
N LEU A 414 -16.49 6.57 20.44
CA LEU A 414 -15.82 7.71 21.05
C LEU A 414 -16.45 8.99 20.49
N TYR A 415 -16.91 9.85 21.38
CA TYR A 415 -17.39 11.19 21.04
C TYR A 415 -16.45 12.19 21.71
N HIS A 416 -15.95 13.15 20.94
CA HIS A 416 -15.04 14.16 21.44
C HIS A 416 -15.43 15.51 20.85
N SER A 417 -15.85 16.44 21.72
CA SER A 417 -16.04 17.83 21.34
C SER A 417 -14.69 18.54 21.48
N ALA A 418 -14.10 18.92 20.36
CA ALA A 418 -12.96 19.83 20.29
C ALA A 418 -13.48 21.28 20.13
N GLY A 419 -12.59 22.26 20.23
CA GLY A 419 -12.98 23.67 20.17
C GLY A 419 -13.62 24.08 18.83
N GLN A 420 -13.08 23.57 17.71
CA GLN A 420 -13.50 23.95 16.35
C GLN A 420 -14.29 22.85 15.62
N GLU A 421 -14.32 21.63 16.16
CA GLU A 421 -14.99 20.48 15.56
C GLU A 421 -15.57 19.54 16.62
N THR A 422 -16.58 18.78 16.22
CA THR A 422 -17.03 17.62 16.99
C THR A 422 -16.64 16.34 16.26
N LEU A 423 -15.91 15.46 16.94
CA LEU A 423 -15.45 14.19 16.40
C LEU A 423 -16.28 13.03 16.95
N LEU A 424 -16.55 12.07 16.08
CA LEU A 424 -17.15 10.80 16.47
C LEU A 424 -16.44 9.65 15.76
N ALA A 425 -15.95 8.68 16.53
CA ALA A 425 -15.44 7.41 16.02
C ALA A 425 -16.35 6.27 16.46
N TRP A 426 -16.67 5.37 15.53
CA TRP A 426 -17.57 4.25 15.75
C TRP A 426 -16.99 2.98 15.11
N VAL A 427 -16.64 2.01 15.95
CA VAL A 427 -16.10 0.71 15.56
C VAL A 427 -17.09 -0.39 15.94
N THR A 428 -17.43 -1.23 14.97
CA THR A 428 -18.30 -2.39 15.12
C THR A 428 -17.64 -3.62 14.47
N SER A 429 -18.29 -4.78 14.55
CA SER A 429 -17.84 -5.96 13.79
C SER A 429 -18.02 -5.80 12.27
N LYS A 430 -18.84 -4.84 11.81
CA LYS A 430 -19.19 -4.65 10.40
C LYS A 430 -18.45 -3.50 9.72
N PHE A 431 -18.01 -2.51 10.50
CA PHE A 431 -17.32 -1.33 9.97
C PHE A 431 -16.56 -0.59 11.06
N GLU A 432 -15.66 0.26 10.61
CA GLU A 432 -14.92 1.26 11.36
C GLU A 432 -15.18 2.61 10.68
N MET A 433 -15.56 3.62 11.45
CA MET A 433 -15.90 4.93 10.91
C MET A 433 -15.41 6.06 11.81
N PHE A 434 -14.91 7.12 11.20
CA PHE A 434 -14.52 8.37 11.87
C PHE A 434 -15.20 9.53 11.17
N ALA A 435 -15.81 10.44 11.92
CA ALA A 435 -16.52 11.58 11.36
C ALA A 435 -16.17 12.86 12.10
N CYS A 436 -16.09 13.93 11.32
CA CYS A 436 -15.82 15.28 11.76
C CYS A 436 -17.04 16.14 11.45
N PHE A 437 -17.58 16.80 12.46
CA PHE A 437 -18.75 17.66 12.39
C PHE A 437 -18.39 19.10 12.75
N THR A 438 -19.29 20.02 12.44
CA THR A 438 -19.24 21.40 12.97
C THR A 438 -19.26 21.42 14.52
N PRO A 439 -18.84 22.53 15.14
CA PRO A 439 -18.92 22.70 16.60
C PRO A 439 -20.33 22.45 17.15
N LEU A 440 -20.40 22.09 18.44
CA LEU A 440 -21.65 22.01 19.21
C LEU A 440 -22.66 20.92 18.79
N VAL A 441 -22.32 20.05 17.82
CA VAL A 441 -23.15 18.91 17.47
C VAL A 441 -23.20 17.94 18.65
N THR A 442 -24.41 17.68 19.17
CA THR A 442 -24.57 16.75 20.31
C THR A 442 -24.29 15.31 19.90
N LYS A 443 -23.86 14.48 20.85
CA LYS A 443 -23.66 13.03 20.62
C LYS A 443 -24.89 12.35 20.01
N LYS A 444 -26.10 12.68 20.49
CA LYS A 444 -27.36 12.12 19.97
C LYS A 444 -27.58 12.50 18.50
N SER A 445 -27.36 13.78 18.16
CA SER A 445 -27.48 14.26 16.79
C SER A 445 -26.45 13.61 15.87
N ALA A 446 -25.18 13.54 16.30
CA ALA A 446 -24.12 12.92 15.51
C ALA A 446 -24.42 11.45 15.19
N ILE A 447 -24.88 10.66 16.17
CA ILE A 447 -25.25 9.24 15.93
C ILE A 447 -26.43 9.13 14.95
N SER A 448 -27.43 10.01 15.05
CA SER A 448 -28.57 10.05 14.12
C SER A 448 -28.12 10.34 12.69
N GLU A 449 -27.26 11.34 12.51
CA GLU A 449 -26.69 11.73 11.23
C GLU A 449 -25.80 10.62 10.63
N LEU A 450 -24.96 9.97 11.44
CA LEU A 450 -24.16 8.83 10.99
C LEU A 450 -25.02 7.62 10.58
N THR A 451 -26.19 7.45 11.17
CA THR A 451 -27.12 6.40 10.75
C THR A 451 -27.75 6.70 9.38
N LYS A 452 -27.87 7.97 8.98
CA LYS A 452 -28.23 8.36 7.60
C LYS A 452 -27.07 8.09 6.65
N LEU A 453 -25.85 8.48 7.04
CA LEU A 453 -24.62 8.21 6.27
C LEU A 453 -24.47 6.71 5.98
N LEU A 454 -24.61 5.83 6.98
CA LEU A 454 -24.51 4.38 6.79
C LEU A 454 -25.55 3.83 5.79
N ARG A 455 -26.75 4.41 5.74
CA ARG A 455 -27.78 4.04 4.75
C ARG A 455 -27.39 4.48 3.34
N TRP A 456 -26.82 5.66 3.21
CA TRP A 456 -26.28 6.15 1.93
C TRP A 456 -25.11 5.29 1.45
N ILE A 457 -24.13 5.02 2.32
CA ILE A 457 -22.98 4.16 1.97
C ILE A 457 -23.44 2.79 1.51
N LYS A 458 -24.43 2.19 2.20
CA LYS A 458 -25.00 0.90 1.81
C LYS A 458 -25.68 0.94 0.43
N LYS A 459 -26.33 2.05 0.07
CA LYS A 459 -26.94 2.24 -1.25
C LYS A 459 -25.87 2.35 -2.35
N GLU A 460 -24.73 2.94 -2.02
CA GLU A 460 -23.61 3.22 -2.94
C GLU A 460 -22.49 2.15 -2.87
N GLU A 461 -22.70 1.04 -2.16
CA GLU A 461 -21.67 0.04 -1.83
C GLU A 461 -20.95 -0.48 -3.09
N ASP A 462 -21.73 -0.90 -4.10
CA ASP A 462 -21.22 -1.41 -5.38
C ASP A 462 -20.46 -0.37 -6.21
N ARG A 463 -20.70 0.93 -5.95
CA ARG A 463 -19.99 2.02 -6.59
C ARG A 463 -18.67 2.33 -5.87
N LEU A 464 -18.71 2.35 -4.55
CA LEU A 464 -17.60 2.81 -3.69
C LEU A 464 -16.53 1.74 -3.47
N PHE A 465 -16.88 0.45 -3.54
CA PHE A 465 -16.00 -0.66 -3.22
C PHE A 465 -15.88 -1.66 -4.38
N ILE A 466 -14.75 -2.36 -4.41
CA ILE A 466 -14.55 -3.55 -5.20
C ILE A 466 -15.14 -4.72 -4.41
N CYS A 467 -16.40 -5.03 -4.71
CA CYS A 467 -17.15 -6.08 -4.01
C CYS A 467 -16.66 -7.47 -4.37
N HIS A 468 -16.05 -7.71 -5.52
CA HIS A 468 -15.54 -9.03 -5.93
C HIS A 468 -14.14 -8.88 -6.52
N LEU A 469 -13.19 -9.74 -6.14
CA LEU A 469 -11.90 -9.82 -6.81
C LEU A 469 -11.95 -10.90 -7.90
N PRO A 470 -11.95 -10.51 -9.19
CA PRO A 470 -11.89 -11.45 -10.28
C PRO A 470 -10.59 -12.27 -10.24
N LYS A 471 -10.72 -13.59 -10.39
CA LYS A 471 -9.58 -14.50 -10.57
C LYS A 471 -9.58 -15.15 -11.94
N TYR A 472 -8.41 -15.44 -12.51
CA TYR A 472 -8.28 -16.20 -13.75
C TYR A 472 -7.44 -17.46 -13.54
N SER A 473 -7.53 -18.42 -14.46
CA SER A 473 -6.73 -19.64 -14.45
C SER A 473 -5.91 -19.67 -15.73
N SER A 474 -4.59 -19.83 -15.61
CA SER A 474 -3.70 -20.05 -16.76
C SER A 474 -3.76 -21.49 -17.28
N ALA A 475 -4.28 -22.45 -16.50
CA ALA A 475 -4.49 -23.82 -16.96
C ALA A 475 -5.56 -23.89 -18.07
N PRO A 476 -5.33 -24.65 -19.15
CA PRO A 476 -6.36 -24.89 -20.16
C PRO A 476 -7.57 -25.55 -19.49
N GLN A 477 -8.75 -24.96 -19.68
CA GLN A 477 -9.99 -25.59 -19.23
C GLN A 477 -10.07 -26.99 -19.88
N PRO A 478 -10.25 -28.08 -19.11
CA PRO A 478 -10.53 -29.37 -19.72
C PRO A 478 -11.80 -29.19 -20.56
N GLY A 479 -11.66 -29.39 -21.88
CA GLY A 479 -12.72 -29.15 -22.83
C GLY A 479 -14.02 -29.83 -22.38
N ARG A 480 -15.10 -29.05 -22.31
CA ARG A 480 -16.45 -29.61 -22.27
C ARG A 480 -16.68 -30.35 -23.59
N SER A 481 -16.42 -31.65 -23.61
CA SER A 481 -16.95 -32.53 -24.64
C SER A 481 -18.46 -32.66 -24.40
N SER A 482 -19.23 -31.96 -25.22
CA SER A 482 -20.66 -32.18 -25.35
C SER A 482 -20.90 -33.55 -25.99
N THR A 483 -21.40 -34.47 -25.17
CA THR A 483 -22.34 -35.58 -25.48
C THR A 483 -22.39 -36.13 -26.90
N ASP A 484 -22.16 -37.44 -27.03
CA ASP A 484 -23.11 -38.27 -27.77
C ASP A 484 -23.29 -39.67 -27.15
N ARG A 485 -24.46 -40.23 -27.45
CA ARG A 485 -25.31 -41.20 -26.73
C ARG A 485 -24.78 -42.63 -26.55
N GLY A 486 -25.30 -43.31 -25.51
CA GLY A 486 -25.41 -44.78 -25.47
C GLY A 486 -25.88 -45.33 -24.12
N SER A 487 -27.08 -45.95 -24.11
CA SER A 487 -27.76 -46.87 -23.16
C SER A 487 -26.93 -47.48 -21.99
N SER A 488 -27.45 -47.93 -20.85
CA SER A 488 -28.79 -48.17 -20.27
C SER A 488 -28.56 -48.59 -18.81
N ASP A 489 -29.64 -48.62 -18.03
CA ASP A 489 -29.86 -49.38 -16.79
C ASP A 489 -29.34 -48.85 -15.43
N ARG A 490 -30.34 -48.57 -14.58
CA ARG A 490 -30.31 -48.48 -13.11
C ARG A 490 -30.25 -49.90 -12.49
N PRO A 491 -30.27 -50.05 -11.15
CA PRO A 491 -29.53 -49.37 -10.07
C PRO A 491 -28.83 -50.42 -9.16
N ASN A 492 -28.00 -50.02 -8.18
CA ASN A 492 -28.04 -50.57 -6.80
C ASN A 492 -26.87 -50.14 -5.87
N THR A 493 -27.28 -49.62 -4.70
CA THR A 493 -26.88 -49.96 -3.32
C THR A 493 -25.43 -49.87 -2.80
N SER A 494 -25.39 -49.58 -1.49
CA SER A 494 -24.30 -49.69 -0.48
C SER A 494 -23.27 -48.56 -0.51
N ASP A 495 -23.26 -47.59 0.42
CA ASP A 495 -23.24 -47.65 1.90
C ASP A 495 -21.87 -48.11 2.45
N THR A 496 -21.47 -47.48 3.57
CA THR A 496 -20.16 -47.49 4.27
C THR A 496 -19.10 -46.57 3.64
N GLY A 497 -18.58 -45.51 4.27
CA GLY A 497 -18.40 -45.24 5.69
C GLY A 497 -16.95 -45.53 6.07
N LEU A 498 -16.11 -44.50 6.24
CA LEU A 498 -15.05 -44.45 7.26
C LEU A 498 -14.26 -43.13 7.19
N LEU A 499 -14.61 -42.26 8.13
CA LEU A 499 -13.72 -41.30 8.77
C LEU A 499 -12.50 -42.05 9.35
N SER A 500 -11.28 -41.63 8.98
CA SER A 500 -10.16 -41.62 9.91
C SER A 500 -8.96 -40.83 9.37
N LEU A 501 -8.52 -39.86 10.18
CA LEU A 501 -7.13 -39.48 10.43
C LEU A 501 -6.38 -38.71 9.32
N LEU A 502 -6.45 -37.38 9.37
CA LEU A 502 -5.45 -36.50 10.03
C LEU A 502 -5.94 -35.06 10.04
#